data_AF-A0A1G2TYZ4-F1
#
_entry.id   AF-A0A1G2TYZ4-F1
#
_cell.length_a   1.000
_cell.length_b   1.000
_cell.length_c   1.000
_cell.angle_alpha   90.00
_cell.angle_beta   90.00
_cell.angle_gamma   90.00
#
_symmetry.space_group_name_H-M   'P 1'
#
loop_
_entity.id
_entity.type
_entity.pdbx_description
1 polymer ?
#
loop_
_entity_poly.entity_id
_entity_poly.type
_entity_poly.pdbx_seq_one_letter_code
_entity_poly.pdbx_strand_id
1 'polypeptide(L)'
;MKNKLFISGVIFVLALLPAISSAEEAGVSASVNVNVKTNSLQVNTEARLNAKAELELRKKEMEERREAIKDEMEAKREALRDELEAKRETIKGEIEKRRENAVEKMQEKLNKFAENIIERFEAAIERLEKLSSRIDARIAKMEASNIDVGTAKELLAIAKIKIETAKTSVSGINLESEVISSSTATTTVGFRDDFESLRNQLSKAKADIKVAHATLIEVVKNLKPGQNRNATSTEPVASSTDSE
;
A
#
# COMPACT_ATOMS: atom_id res chain seq x y z
N MET A 1 -17.25 1.47 -24.49
CA MET A 1 -16.24 1.03 -25.47
C MET A 1 -15.04 0.47 -24.72
N LYS A 2 -14.73 -0.83 -24.94
CA LYS A 2 -13.37 -1.38 -25.21
C LYS A 2 -12.28 -1.00 -24.17
N ASN A 3 -11.75 -1.90 -23.32
CA ASN A 3 -11.11 -3.17 -23.67
C ASN A 3 -11.03 -4.14 -22.47
N LYS A 4 -11.39 -5.41 -22.73
CA LYS A 4 -10.88 -6.61 -22.06
C LYS A 4 -9.71 -7.17 -22.90
N LEU A 5 -8.89 -8.06 -22.31
CA LEU A 5 -7.78 -8.89 -22.85
C LEU A 5 -6.45 -8.53 -22.12
N PHE A 6 -5.56 -9.41 -21.64
CA PHE A 6 -5.01 -10.72 -22.05
C PHE A 6 -4.55 -11.47 -20.75
N ILE A 7 -4.85 -12.76 -20.48
CA ILE A 7 -4.22 -14.04 -20.92
C ILE A 7 -3.11 -14.62 -19.99
N SER A 8 -3.19 -15.96 -19.86
CA SER A 8 -2.17 -16.96 -19.48
C SER A 8 -2.24 -17.39 -18.01
N GLY A 9 -2.63 -18.62 -17.66
CA GLY A 9 -2.11 -19.92 -18.12
C GLY A 9 -1.59 -20.60 -16.85
N VAL A 10 -2.07 -21.76 -16.39
CA VAL A 10 -1.72 -23.10 -16.88
C VAL A 10 -2.75 -24.08 -16.25
N ILE A 11 -3.50 -24.82 -17.08
CA ILE A 11 -4.21 -26.03 -16.67
C ILE A 11 -3.56 -27.17 -17.45
N PHE A 12 -2.72 -27.95 -16.78
CA PHE A 12 -2.04 -29.11 -17.34
C PHE A 12 -3.00 -30.30 -17.25
N VAL A 13 -3.77 -30.54 -18.32
CA VAL A 13 -4.59 -31.75 -18.49
C VAL A 13 -3.66 -32.85 -18.99
N LEU A 14 -3.30 -33.77 -18.09
CA LEU A 14 -2.54 -34.98 -18.39
C LEU A 14 -3.48 -36.00 -19.05
N ALA A 15 -3.49 -36.04 -20.38
CA ALA A 15 -4.20 -37.04 -21.17
C ALA A 15 -3.36 -38.33 -21.25
N LEU A 16 -3.77 -39.38 -20.52
CA LEU A 16 -3.28 -40.75 -20.73
C LEU A 16 -4.11 -41.43 -21.82
N LEU A 17 -3.52 -41.64 -23.00
CA LEU A 17 -4.02 -42.53 -24.05
C LEU A 17 -3.37 -43.91 -23.91
N PRO A 18 -4.12 -45.03 -24.06
CA PRO A 18 -3.52 -46.35 -24.22
C PRO A 18 -3.07 -46.58 -25.67
N ALA A 19 -1.82 -46.98 -25.86
CA ALA A 19 -1.26 -47.37 -27.15
C ALA A 19 -1.87 -48.70 -27.62
N ILE A 20 -2.54 -48.68 -28.77
CA ILE A 20 -2.92 -49.87 -29.53
C ILE A 20 -1.72 -50.20 -30.43
N SER A 21 -1.02 -51.30 -30.14
CA SER A 21 0.04 -51.83 -31.01
C SER A 21 -0.61 -52.72 -32.07
N SER A 22 -0.62 -52.25 -33.31
CA SER A 22 -0.92 -53.03 -34.51
C SER A 22 0.41 -53.41 -35.16
N ALA A 23 0.66 -54.71 -35.35
CA ALA A 23 1.75 -55.21 -36.17
C ALA A 23 1.14 -55.99 -37.34
N GLU A 24 1.28 -55.41 -38.53
CA GLU A 24 0.92 -55.95 -39.85
C GLU A 24 2.15 -56.58 -40.52
N GLU A 25 1.87 -57.39 -41.53
CA GLU A 25 2.63 -58.47 -42.17
C GLU A 25 4.05 -58.18 -42.68
N ALA A 26 4.84 -59.26 -42.73
CA ALA A 26 5.72 -59.54 -43.86
C ALA A 26 5.73 -61.05 -44.13
N GLY A 27 5.11 -61.45 -45.25
CA GLY A 27 5.07 -62.84 -45.70
C GLY A 27 6.30 -63.26 -46.48
N VAL A 28 6.58 -64.57 -46.54
CA VAL A 28 7.07 -65.28 -47.73
C VAL A 28 6.56 -66.73 -47.69
N SER A 29 6.07 -67.15 -48.84
CA SER A 29 5.56 -68.44 -49.29
C SER A 29 6.51 -69.64 -49.15
N ALA A 30 5.95 -70.84 -48.90
CA ALA A 30 5.92 -71.93 -49.90
C ALA A 30 5.42 -73.27 -49.31
N SER A 31 4.22 -73.65 -49.79
CA SER A 31 3.79 -74.98 -50.25
C SER A 31 3.74 -76.21 -49.31
N VAL A 32 2.70 -77.01 -49.61
CA VAL A 32 2.55 -78.47 -49.42
C VAL A 32 1.76 -78.92 -48.18
N ASN A 33 0.45 -79.10 -48.36
CA ASN A 33 -0.22 -80.40 -48.51
C ASN A 33 -1.63 -80.35 -47.91
N VAL A 34 -2.65 -80.33 -48.77
CA VAL A 34 -4.05 -80.42 -48.36
C VAL A 34 -4.42 -81.91 -48.33
N ASN A 35 -4.38 -82.50 -47.15
CA ASN A 35 -5.18 -83.67 -46.86
C ASN A 35 -5.62 -83.60 -45.40
N VAL A 36 -6.92 -83.39 -45.19
CA VAL A 36 -7.81 -83.89 -44.13
C VAL A 36 -9.05 -83.01 -44.16
N LYS A 37 -10.00 -83.39 -45.01
CA LYS A 37 -11.39 -82.92 -44.93
C LYS A 37 -12.12 -83.90 -44.02
N THR A 38 -12.97 -83.34 -43.15
CA THR A 38 -14.03 -84.00 -42.35
C THR A 38 -13.71 -84.55 -40.96
N ASN A 39 -12.92 -83.83 -40.13
CA ASN A 39 -13.11 -83.89 -38.67
C ASN A 39 -12.81 -82.58 -37.91
N SER A 40 -12.42 -81.51 -38.61
CA SER A 40 -11.96 -80.24 -38.02
C SER A 40 -13.03 -79.14 -37.97
N LEU A 41 -14.29 -79.43 -38.31
CA LEU A 41 -15.38 -78.46 -38.25
C LEU A 41 -16.12 -78.47 -36.89
N GLN A 42 -16.17 -79.59 -36.17
CA GLN A 42 -16.85 -79.69 -34.87
C GLN A 42 -15.96 -79.21 -33.69
N VAL A 43 -14.67 -79.56 -33.71
CA VAL A 43 -13.70 -79.12 -32.68
C VAL A 43 -13.45 -77.61 -32.73
N ASN A 44 -13.63 -76.99 -33.91
CA ASN A 44 -13.45 -75.56 -34.12
C ASN A 44 -14.71 -74.75 -33.74
N THR A 45 -15.90 -75.37 -33.72
CA THR A 45 -17.13 -74.72 -33.28
C THR A 45 -17.24 -74.63 -31.76
N GLU A 46 -16.84 -75.67 -31.03
CA GLU A 46 -16.86 -75.66 -29.55
C GLU A 46 -15.80 -74.70 -28.97
N ALA A 47 -14.59 -74.71 -29.53
CA ALA A 47 -13.55 -73.75 -29.16
C ALA A 47 -13.98 -72.30 -29.43
N ARG A 48 -14.70 -72.04 -30.54
CA ARG A 48 -15.27 -70.73 -30.85
C ARG A 48 -16.43 -70.34 -29.93
N LEU A 49 -17.25 -71.30 -29.50
CA LEU A 49 -18.35 -71.05 -28.55
C LEU A 49 -17.81 -70.72 -27.16
N ASN A 50 -16.82 -71.46 -26.68
CA ASN A 50 -16.17 -71.21 -25.40
C ASN A 50 -15.40 -69.88 -25.40
N ALA A 51 -14.67 -69.58 -26.49
CA ALA A 51 -13.99 -68.30 -26.63
C ALA A 51 -14.96 -67.11 -26.70
N LYS A 52 -16.14 -67.28 -27.31
CA LYS A 52 -17.20 -66.26 -27.31
C LYS A 52 -17.80 -66.07 -25.92
N ALA A 53 -18.06 -67.15 -25.19
CA ALA A 53 -18.58 -67.09 -23.82
C ALA A 53 -17.60 -66.41 -22.86
N GLU A 54 -16.30 -66.73 -22.94
CA GLU A 54 -15.25 -66.09 -22.15
C GLU A 54 -15.07 -64.61 -22.51
N LEU A 55 -15.20 -64.25 -23.79
CA LEU A 55 -15.14 -62.88 -24.26
C LEU A 55 -16.36 -62.06 -23.80
N GLU A 56 -17.56 -62.66 -23.77
CA GLU A 56 -18.75 -62.02 -23.19
C GLU A 56 -18.65 -61.83 -21.68
N LEU A 57 -18.10 -62.81 -20.96
CA LEU A 57 -17.84 -62.68 -19.52
C LEU A 57 -16.83 -61.55 -19.23
N ARG A 58 -15.72 -61.52 -19.97
CA ARG A 58 -14.73 -60.43 -19.88
C ARG A 58 -15.31 -59.06 -20.23
N LYS A 59 -16.22 -58.98 -21.20
CA LYS A 59 -16.91 -57.73 -21.54
C LYS A 59 -17.77 -57.24 -20.38
N LYS A 60 -18.56 -58.11 -19.76
CA LYS A 60 -19.38 -57.77 -18.59
C LYS A 60 -18.51 -57.32 -17.42
N GLU A 61 -17.46 -58.05 -17.10
CA GLU A 61 -16.52 -57.66 -16.04
C GLU A 61 -15.82 -56.32 -16.34
N MET A 62 -15.50 -56.05 -17.61
CA MET A 62 -14.91 -54.78 -18.03
C MET A 62 -15.91 -53.63 -17.94
N GLU A 63 -17.18 -53.86 -18.28
CA GLU A 63 -18.27 -52.88 -18.15
C GLU A 63 -18.52 -52.55 -16.68
N GLU A 64 -18.65 -53.55 -15.80
CA GLU A 64 -18.82 -53.36 -14.36
C GLU A 64 -17.63 -52.61 -13.73
N ARG A 65 -16.39 -52.95 -14.11
CA ARG A 65 -15.19 -52.21 -13.66
C ARG A 65 -15.21 -50.77 -14.17
N ARG A 66 -15.68 -50.53 -15.40
CA ARG A 66 -15.74 -49.19 -15.97
C ARG A 66 -16.79 -48.34 -15.27
N GLU A 67 -17.95 -48.90 -14.94
CA GLU A 67 -18.98 -48.22 -14.15
C GLU A 67 -18.48 -47.90 -12.74
N ALA A 68 -17.88 -48.87 -12.04
CA ALA A 68 -17.32 -48.63 -10.71
C ALA A 68 -16.22 -47.55 -10.69
N ILE A 69 -15.32 -47.55 -11.69
CA ILE A 69 -14.28 -46.51 -11.83
C ILE A 69 -14.92 -45.14 -12.13
N LYS A 70 -16.00 -45.11 -12.92
CA LYS A 70 -16.71 -43.87 -13.26
C LYS A 70 -17.39 -43.29 -12.02
N ASP A 71 -18.09 -44.11 -11.25
CA ASP A 71 -18.76 -43.71 -10.01
C ASP A 71 -17.75 -43.23 -8.96
N GLU A 72 -16.62 -43.93 -8.80
CA GLU A 72 -15.54 -43.51 -7.90
C GLU A 72 -14.90 -42.20 -8.35
N MET A 73 -14.73 -42.00 -9.66
CA MET A 73 -14.20 -40.76 -10.23
C MET A 73 -15.17 -39.59 -10.07
N GLU A 74 -16.48 -39.82 -10.23
CA GLU A 74 -17.52 -38.81 -10.00
C GLU A 74 -17.57 -38.42 -8.52
N ALA A 75 -17.58 -39.40 -7.60
CA ALA A 75 -17.53 -39.14 -6.16
C ALA A 75 -16.27 -38.38 -5.73
N LYS A 76 -15.09 -38.75 -6.25
CA LYS A 76 -13.83 -38.02 -6.01
C LYS A 76 -13.88 -36.60 -6.55
N ARG A 77 -14.51 -36.39 -7.70
CA ARG A 77 -14.64 -35.07 -8.33
C ARG A 77 -15.57 -34.16 -7.52
N GLU A 78 -16.66 -34.68 -7.00
CA GLU A 78 -17.57 -33.95 -6.11
C GLU A 78 -16.88 -33.58 -4.80
N ALA A 79 -16.24 -34.55 -4.12
CA ALA A 79 -15.50 -34.28 -2.89
C ALA A 79 -14.40 -33.23 -3.07
N LEU A 80 -13.66 -33.28 -4.20
CA LEU A 80 -12.65 -32.26 -4.51
C LEU A 80 -13.27 -30.89 -4.79
N ARG A 81 -14.47 -30.81 -5.39
CA ARG A 81 -15.17 -29.54 -5.61
C ARG A 81 -15.59 -28.93 -4.28
N ASP A 82 -16.20 -29.72 -3.41
CA ASP A 82 -16.65 -29.28 -2.09
C ASP A 82 -15.46 -28.80 -1.24
N GLU A 83 -14.35 -29.53 -1.25
CA GLU A 83 -13.13 -29.11 -0.55
C GLU A 83 -12.55 -27.81 -1.12
N LEU A 84 -12.56 -27.64 -2.45
CA LEU A 84 -12.10 -26.41 -3.09
C LEU A 84 -13.01 -25.22 -2.80
N GLU A 85 -14.33 -25.42 -2.74
CA GLU A 85 -15.30 -24.39 -2.36
C GLU A 85 -15.13 -23.98 -0.90
N ALA A 86 -15.04 -24.95 0.02
CA ALA A 86 -14.76 -24.68 1.43
C ALA A 86 -13.42 -23.95 1.64
N LYS A 87 -12.36 -24.34 0.91
CA LYS A 87 -11.07 -23.62 0.95
C LYS A 87 -11.17 -22.21 0.38
N ARG A 88 -11.96 -21.99 -0.66
CA ARG A 88 -12.18 -20.64 -1.22
C ARG A 88 -12.90 -19.74 -0.24
N GLU A 89 -13.94 -20.22 0.41
CA GLU A 89 -14.69 -19.44 1.40
C GLU A 89 -13.83 -19.09 2.62
N THR A 90 -13.09 -20.04 3.16
CA THR A 90 -12.16 -19.81 4.28
C THR A 90 -11.06 -18.80 3.93
N ILE A 91 -10.42 -18.95 2.77
CA ILE A 91 -9.41 -17.99 2.29
C ILE A 91 -10.03 -16.60 2.11
N LYS A 92 -11.23 -16.50 1.54
CA LYS A 92 -11.92 -15.22 1.34
C LYS A 92 -12.22 -14.54 2.69
N GLY A 93 -12.77 -15.28 3.66
CA GLY A 93 -13.04 -14.76 5.00
C GLY A 93 -11.76 -14.33 5.74
N GLU A 94 -10.67 -15.09 5.63
CA GLU A 94 -9.39 -14.69 6.20
C GLU A 94 -8.82 -13.41 5.56
N ILE A 95 -8.94 -13.26 4.24
CA ILE A 95 -8.47 -12.06 3.53
C ILE A 95 -9.28 -10.83 3.95
N GLU A 96 -10.60 -10.95 4.03
CA GLU A 96 -11.49 -9.87 4.49
C GLU A 96 -11.15 -9.45 5.92
N LYS A 97 -11.05 -10.42 6.85
CA LYS A 97 -10.67 -10.14 8.24
C LYS A 97 -9.28 -9.52 8.34
N ARG A 98 -8.29 -10.00 7.59
CA ARG A 98 -6.93 -9.41 7.58
C ARG A 98 -6.96 -7.97 7.06
N ARG A 99 -7.79 -7.69 6.07
CA ARG A 99 -7.92 -6.36 5.47
C ARG A 99 -8.57 -5.37 6.44
N GLU A 100 -9.65 -5.76 7.11
CA GLU A 100 -10.31 -4.93 8.13
C GLU A 100 -9.34 -4.61 9.28
N ASN A 101 -8.69 -5.64 9.85
CA ASN A 101 -7.71 -5.46 10.92
C ASN A 101 -6.51 -4.58 10.50
N ALA A 102 -6.11 -4.63 9.22
CA ALA A 102 -5.03 -3.79 8.71
C ALA A 102 -5.46 -2.33 8.60
N VAL A 103 -6.68 -2.09 8.11
CA VAL A 103 -7.30 -0.77 8.00
C VAL A 103 -7.41 -0.10 9.37
N GLU A 104 -8.00 -0.78 10.36
CA GLU A 104 -8.17 -0.24 11.71
C GLU A 104 -6.83 0.12 12.35
N LYS A 105 -5.84 -0.79 12.27
CA LYS A 105 -4.49 -0.55 12.81
C LYS A 105 -3.76 0.59 12.11
N MET A 106 -4.00 0.80 10.82
CA MET A 106 -3.44 1.92 10.09
C MET A 106 -4.07 3.23 10.58
N GLN A 107 -5.38 3.29 10.67
CA GLN A 107 -6.11 4.47 11.13
C GLN A 107 -5.69 4.88 12.56
N GLU A 108 -5.62 3.92 13.48
CA GLU A 108 -5.17 4.18 14.86
C GLU A 108 -3.74 4.77 14.90
N LYS A 109 -2.82 4.18 14.14
CA LYS A 109 -1.43 4.66 14.06
C LYS A 109 -1.33 6.05 13.44
N LEU A 110 -2.14 6.33 12.43
CA LEU A 110 -2.16 7.62 11.75
C LEU A 110 -2.70 8.71 12.67
N ASN A 111 -3.81 8.45 13.36
CA ASN A 111 -4.41 9.40 14.30
C ASN A 111 -3.43 9.73 15.44
N LYS A 112 -2.86 8.70 16.05
CA LYS A 112 -1.85 8.87 17.09
C LYS A 112 -0.62 9.62 16.57
N PHE A 113 -0.18 9.33 15.35
CA PHE A 113 0.94 10.06 14.76
C PHE A 113 0.61 11.53 14.52
N ALA A 114 -0.56 11.83 13.97
CA ALA A 114 -1.02 13.20 13.72
C ALA A 114 -1.08 14.00 15.02
N GLU A 115 -1.76 13.47 16.04
CA GLU A 115 -1.92 14.08 17.37
C GLU A 115 -0.56 14.45 17.98
N ASN A 116 0.38 13.50 18.00
CA ASN A 116 1.73 13.74 18.53
C ASN A 116 2.49 14.82 17.76
N ILE A 117 2.29 14.96 16.45
CA ILE A 117 2.96 16.00 15.67
C ILE A 117 2.30 17.35 15.85
N ILE A 118 0.96 17.40 15.92
CA ILE A 118 0.19 18.62 16.20
C ILE A 118 0.65 19.22 17.53
N GLU A 119 0.67 18.42 18.60
CA GLU A 119 1.11 18.88 19.93
C GLU A 119 2.53 19.48 19.89
N ARG A 120 3.44 18.83 19.16
CA ARG A 120 4.82 19.31 19.01
C ARG A 120 4.91 20.61 18.20
N PHE A 121 4.07 20.78 17.19
CA PHE A 121 4.01 21.99 16.38
C PHE A 121 3.38 23.15 17.13
N GLU A 122 2.31 22.92 17.89
CA GLU A 122 1.72 23.92 18.78
C GLU A 122 2.72 24.38 19.83
N ALA A 123 3.43 23.45 20.49
CA ALA A 123 4.50 23.80 21.42
C ALA A 123 5.68 24.54 20.74
N ALA A 124 5.95 24.28 19.45
CA ALA A 124 6.93 25.05 18.70
C ALA A 124 6.45 26.49 18.44
N ILE A 125 5.19 26.66 18.04
CA ILE A 125 4.57 27.96 17.82
C ILE A 125 4.55 28.79 19.11
N GLU A 126 4.14 28.20 20.24
CA GLU A 126 4.11 28.88 21.54
C GLU A 126 5.51 29.41 21.93
N ARG A 127 6.56 28.63 21.65
CA ARG A 127 7.95 29.07 21.85
C ARG A 127 8.34 30.23 20.94
N LEU A 128 7.88 30.25 19.69
CA LEU A 128 8.10 31.36 18.75
C LEU A 128 7.38 32.63 19.21
N GLU A 129 6.16 32.52 19.73
CA GLU A 129 5.40 33.65 20.28
C GLU A 129 6.08 34.24 21.52
N LYS A 130 6.50 33.39 22.45
CA LYS A 130 7.28 33.82 23.62
C LYS A 130 8.58 34.52 23.20
N LEU A 131 9.25 34.02 22.16
CA LEU A 131 10.45 34.66 21.61
C LEU A 131 10.11 36.03 20.98
N SER A 132 9.04 36.12 20.18
CA SER A 132 8.57 37.39 19.61
C SER A 132 8.29 38.42 20.71
N SER A 133 7.59 38.04 21.78
CA SER A 133 7.29 38.93 22.91
C SER A 133 8.55 39.42 23.63
N ARG A 134 9.54 38.52 23.82
CA ARG A 134 10.84 38.91 24.40
C ARG A 134 11.60 39.88 23.50
N ILE A 135 11.51 39.72 22.18
CA ILE A 135 12.12 40.61 21.19
C ILE A 135 11.42 41.97 21.24
N ASP A 136 10.08 42.03 21.28
CA ASP A 136 9.33 43.29 21.47
C ASP A 136 9.83 44.05 22.71
N ALA A 137 9.95 43.35 23.85
CA ALA A 137 10.45 43.95 25.08
C ALA A 137 11.90 44.43 24.96
N ARG A 138 12.75 43.77 24.16
CA ARG A 138 14.13 44.19 23.92
C ARG A 138 14.20 45.42 23.02
N ILE A 139 13.37 45.48 21.97
CA ILE A 139 13.21 46.64 21.10
C ILE A 139 12.85 47.86 21.94
N ALA A 140 11.81 47.76 22.78
CA ALA A 140 11.37 48.88 23.63
C ALA A 140 12.50 49.41 24.55
N LYS A 141 13.32 48.51 25.12
CA LYS A 141 14.49 48.91 25.93
C LYS A 141 15.59 49.61 25.12
N MET A 142 15.78 49.20 23.87
CA MET A 142 16.76 49.82 22.97
C MET A 142 16.30 51.20 22.49
N GLU A 143 15.00 51.38 22.24
CA GLU A 143 14.40 52.69 21.94
C GLU A 143 14.55 53.67 23.09
N ALA A 144 14.28 53.23 24.32
CA ALA A 144 14.51 54.05 25.51
C ALA A 144 15.98 54.45 25.70
N SER A 145 16.91 53.73 25.06
CA SER A 145 18.34 54.03 25.04
C SER A 145 18.77 54.81 23.78
N ASN A 146 17.83 55.33 23.00
CA ASN A 146 18.06 56.06 21.73
C ASN A 146 18.86 55.24 20.69
N ILE A 147 18.71 53.92 20.67
CA ILE A 147 19.30 53.05 19.65
C ILE A 147 18.29 52.89 18.50
N ASP A 148 18.75 53.01 17.25
CA ASP A 148 17.88 52.78 16.09
C ASP A 148 17.49 51.30 15.97
N VAL A 149 16.19 51.07 15.84
CA VAL A 149 15.54 49.76 15.75
C VAL A 149 14.51 49.68 14.62
N GLY A 150 14.48 50.66 13.70
CA GLY A 150 13.49 50.72 12.62
C GLY A 150 13.37 49.41 11.83
N THR A 151 14.49 48.95 11.27
CA THR A 151 14.56 47.68 10.51
C THR A 151 14.12 46.47 11.34
N ALA A 152 14.48 46.44 12.63
CA ALA A 152 14.11 45.32 13.50
C ALA A 152 12.61 45.27 13.78
N LYS A 153 11.92 46.42 13.87
CA LYS A 153 10.47 46.49 14.02
C LYS A 153 9.74 45.95 12.79
N GLU A 154 10.19 46.35 11.61
CA GLU A 154 9.62 45.86 10.34
C GLU A 154 9.77 44.34 10.21
N LEU A 155 10.98 43.82 10.44
CA LEU A 155 11.23 42.37 10.41
C LEU A 155 10.41 41.63 11.46
N LEU A 156 10.18 42.21 12.64
CA LEU A 156 9.36 41.59 13.68
C LEU A 156 7.89 41.51 13.28
N ALA A 157 7.36 42.53 12.59
CA ALA A 157 6.00 42.49 12.04
C ALA A 157 5.88 41.35 11.01
N ILE A 158 6.87 41.19 10.12
CA ILE A 158 6.91 40.07 9.17
C ILE A 158 6.99 38.73 9.91
N ALA A 159 7.82 38.61 10.95
CA ALA A 159 7.93 37.40 11.73
C ALA A 159 6.61 37.01 12.40
N LYS A 160 5.86 37.98 12.95
CA LYS A 160 4.51 37.76 13.51
C LYS A 160 3.54 37.21 12.47
N ILE A 161 3.53 37.77 11.26
CA ILE A 161 2.71 37.25 10.14
C ILE A 161 3.10 35.79 9.80
N LYS A 162 4.39 35.46 9.81
CA LYS A 162 4.85 34.09 9.56
C LYS A 162 4.47 33.12 10.69
N ILE A 163 4.45 33.57 11.94
CA ILE A 163 3.93 32.78 13.07
C ILE A 163 2.44 32.50 12.88
N GLU A 164 1.64 33.51 12.50
CA GLU A 164 0.21 33.31 12.19
C GLU A 164 -0.01 32.36 11.00
N THR A 165 0.82 32.47 9.96
CA THR A 165 0.78 31.53 8.83
C THR A 165 1.05 30.10 9.30
N ALA A 166 2.05 29.91 10.17
CA ALA A 166 2.35 28.60 10.76
C ALA A 166 1.18 28.06 11.60
N LYS A 167 0.51 28.91 12.38
CA LYS A 167 -0.72 28.54 13.12
C LYS A 167 -1.81 28.05 12.19
N THR A 168 -2.11 28.81 11.13
CA THR A 168 -3.13 28.41 10.15
C THR A 168 -2.77 27.07 9.50
N SER A 169 -1.50 26.83 9.17
CA SER A 169 -1.06 25.55 8.61
C SER A 169 -1.20 24.39 9.61
N VAL A 170 -0.97 24.61 10.92
CA VAL A 170 -1.21 23.59 11.95
C VAL A 170 -2.71 23.33 12.15
N SER A 171 -3.54 24.37 12.17
CA SER A 171 -5.00 24.19 12.22
C SER A 171 -5.53 23.42 11.01
N GLY A 172 -4.92 23.60 9.83
CA GLY A 172 -5.22 22.79 8.64
C GLY A 172 -4.99 21.29 8.87
N ILE A 173 -3.91 20.92 9.55
CA ILE A 173 -3.62 19.51 9.92
C ILE A 173 -4.70 18.95 10.84
N ASN A 174 -5.18 19.74 11.80
CA ASN A 174 -6.25 19.29 12.71
C ASN A 174 -7.52 18.94 11.93
N LEU A 175 -7.93 19.81 10.99
CA LEU A 175 -9.09 19.57 10.15
C LEU A 175 -8.93 18.33 9.27
N GLU A 176 -7.77 18.16 8.63
CA GLU A 176 -7.50 16.98 7.80
C GLU A 176 -7.44 15.70 8.64
N SER A 177 -6.84 15.75 9.82
CA SER A 177 -6.79 14.62 10.74
C SER A 177 -8.19 14.20 11.19
N GLU A 178 -9.12 15.14 11.38
CA GLU A 178 -10.52 14.86 11.71
C GLU A 178 -11.27 14.24 10.52
N VAL A 179 -11.03 14.73 9.29
CA VAL A 179 -11.56 14.14 8.06
C VAL A 179 -11.08 12.70 7.87
N ILE A 180 -9.78 12.43 8.08
CA ILE A 180 -9.22 11.08 7.98
C ILE A 180 -9.75 10.16 9.08
N SER A 181 -9.92 10.69 10.30
CA SER A 181 -10.48 9.93 11.41
C SER A 181 -11.94 9.51 11.16
N SER A 182 -12.69 10.29 10.40
CA SER A 182 -14.07 10.00 10.01
C SER A 182 -14.20 9.30 8.65
N SER A 183 -13.08 9.05 7.96
CA SER A 183 -13.03 8.37 6.67
C SER A 183 -13.61 6.97 6.78
N THR A 184 -14.51 6.63 5.85
CA THR A 184 -15.10 5.28 5.70
C THR A 184 -14.31 4.43 4.71
N ALA A 185 -13.06 4.82 4.39
CA ALA A 185 -12.22 4.07 3.48
C ALA A 185 -12.10 2.60 3.94
N THR A 186 -12.61 1.67 3.15
CA THR A 186 -12.50 0.22 3.40
C THR A 186 -11.37 -0.41 2.59
N THR A 187 -10.62 0.41 1.84
CA THR A 187 -9.56 -0.05 0.94
C THR A 187 -8.22 0.56 1.33
N THR A 188 -7.16 -0.23 1.16
CA THR A 188 -5.78 0.22 1.40
C THR A 188 -5.34 1.34 0.45
N VAL A 189 -6.05 1.55 -0.66
CA VAL A 189 -5.79 2.64 -1.61
C VAL A 189 -6.32 3.96 -1.06
N GLY A 190 -7.57 3.99 -0.58
CA GLY A 190 -8.14 5.21 0.03
C GLY A 190 -7.30 5.72 1.22
N PHE A 191 -6.82 4.81 2.08
CA PHE A 191 -5.91 5.19 3.17
C PHE A 191 -4.57 5.76 2.72
N ARG A 192 -4.07 5.37 1.54
CA ARG A 192 -2.81 5.93 1.01
C ARG A 192 -3.00 7.38 0.59
N ASP A 193 -4.11 7.68 -0.07
CA ASP A 193 -4.43 9.04 -0.51
C ASP A 193 -4.66 9.96 0.70
N ASP A 194 -5.43 9.50 1.68
CA ASP A 194 -5.64 10.17 2.98
C ASP A 194 -4.30 10.46 3.68
N PHE A 195 -3.42 9.45 3.74
CA PHE A 195 -2.10 9.60 4.35
C PHE A 195 -1.19 10.57 3.59
N GLU A 196 -1.25 10.57 2.26
CA GLU A 196 -0.47 11.48 1.43
C GLU A 196 -0.91 12.94 1.63
N SER A 197 -2.23 13.18 1.69
CA SER A 197 -2.78 14.50 2.00
C SER A 197 -2.27 15.03 3.35
N LEU A 198 -2.41 14.21 4.40
CA LEU A 198 -1.93 14.53 5.74
C LEU A 198 -0.43 14.83 5.75
N ARG A 199 0.37 14.00 5.08
CA ARG A 199 1.83 14.17 4.97
C ARG A 199 2.20 15.51 4.31
N ASN A 200 1.48 15.90 3.26
CA ASN A 200 1.73 17.15 2.56
C ASN A 200 1.45 18.35 3.47
N GLN A 201 0.34 18.33 4.21
CA GLN A 201 0.03 19.37 5.19
C GLN A 201 1.05 19.43 6.34
N LEU A 202 1.46 18.28 6.88
CA LEU A 202 2.52 18.18 7.88
C LEU A 202 3.83 18.82 7.39
N SER A 203 4.21 18.55 6.14
CA SER A 203 5.40 19.13 5.52
C SER A 203 5.28 20.65 5.35
N LYS A 204 4.10 21.13 4.95
CA LYS A 204 3.81 22.57 4.82
C LYS A 204 3.92 23.28 6.17
N ALA A 205 3.23 22.81 7.21
CA ALA A 205 3.30 23.41 8.54
C ALA A 205 4.73 23.41 9.09
N LYS A 206 5.48 22.31 8.89
CA LYS A 206 6.90 22.25 9.25
C LYS A 206 7.73 23.32 8.54
N ALA A 207 7.48 23.56 7.25
CA ALA A 207 8.18 24.59 6.50
C ALA A 207 7.84 25.99 7.02
N ASP A 208 6.56 26.27 7.27
CA ASP A 208 6.10 27.56 7.77
C ASP A 208 6.67 27.88 9.16
N ILE A 209 6.71 26.89 10.08
CA ILE A 209 7.35 27.04 11.39
C ILE A 209 8.84 27.36 11.25
N LYS A 210 9.54 26.70 10.32
CA LYS A 210 10.96 26.98 10.04
C LYS A 210 11.17 28.39 9.50
N VAL A 211 10.30 28.85 8.60
CA VAL A 211 10.36 30.21 8.04
C VAL A 211 10.11 31.25 9.12
N ALA A 212 9.11 31.05 9.98
CA ALA A 212 8.85 31.92 11.12
C ALA A 212 10.06 32.03 12.06
N HIS A 213 10.67 30.88 12.40
CA HIS A 213 11.88 30.83 13.22
C HIS A 213 13.07 31.54 12.56
N ALA A 214 13.32 31.31 11.28
CA ALA A 214 14.40 31.97 10.53
C ALA A 214 14.21 33.50 10.51
N THR A 215 12.97 33.96 10.33
CA THR A 215 12.64 35.39 10.34
C THR A 215 12.91 36.00 11.72
N LEU A 216 12.56 35.33 12.82
CA LEU A 216 12.90 35.80 14.18
C LEU A 216 14.43 35.87 14.40
N ILE A 217 15.19 34.91 13.85
CA ILE A 217 16.66 34.98 13.90
C ILE A 217 17.18 36.22 13.17
N GLU A 218 16.60 36.59 12.03
CA GLU A 218 16.97 37.80 11.29
C GLU A 218 16.66 39.07 12.09
N VAL A 219 15.53 39.12 12.81
CA VAL A 219 15.24 40.21 13.75
C VAL A 219 16.33 40.31 14.81
N VAL A 220 16.70 39.18 15.43
CA VAL A 220 17.73 39.14 16.48
C VAL A 220 19.10 39.57 15.95
N LYS A 221 19.46 39.19 14.71
CA LYS A 221 20.70 39.64 14.06
C LYS A 221 20.73 41.17 13.93
N ASN A 222 19.63 41.78 13.50
CA ASN A 222 19.51 43.23 13.35
C ASN A 222 19.41 43.99 14.69
N LEU A 223 19.18 43.29 15.80
CA LEU A 223 19.15 43.89 17.15
C LEU A 223 20.49 43.79 17.91
N LYS A 224 21.54 43.22 17.31
CA LYS A 224 22.83 43.07 18.00
C LYS A 224 23.44 44.44 18.34
N PRO A 225 23.64 44.76 19.63
CA PRO A 225 24.28 46.01 20.05
C PRO A 225 25.69 46.11 19.46
N GLY A 226 25.97 47.19 18.75
CA GLY A 226 27.26 47.42 18.07
C GLY A 226 27.13 47.65 16.56
N GLN A 227 26.07 47.17 15.91
CA GLN A 227 25.79 47.48 14.50
C GLN A 227 24.93 48.75 14.31
N ASN A 228 24.14 49.14 15.33
CA ASN A 228 23.17 50.24 15.24
C ASN A 228 23.47 51.40 16.22
N ARG A 229 24.71 51.55 16.71
CA ARG A 229 25.05 52.72 17.53
C ARG A 229 25.17 53.92 16.59
N ASN A 230 24.15 54.79 16.58
CA ASN A 230 24.23 56.08 15.92
C ASN A 230 25.45 56.84 16.46
N ALA A 231 26.42 57.07 15.58
CA ALA A 231 27.60 57.86 15.86
C ALA A 231 27.25 59.36 15.87
N THR A 232 26.34 59.81 16.73
CA THR A 232 26.13 61.25 16.97
C THR A 232 25.40 61.48 18.28
N SER A 233 26.16 61.83 19.32
CA SER A 233 25.87 62.95 20.22
C SER A 233 26.97 62.96 21.28
N THR A 234 28.12 63.46 20.89
CA THR A 234 29.06 64.08 21.81
C THR A 234 29.43 65.41 21.20
N GLU A 235 29.47 66.41 22.08
CA GLU A 235 29.97 67.79 21.94
C GLU A 235 28.92 68.90 21.73
N PRO A 236 29.20 70.13 22.22
CA PRO A 236 29.88 70.46 23.48
C PRO A 236 29.14 71.57 24.26
N VAL A 237 29.42 71.64 25.57
CA VAL A 237 28.99 72.74 26.46
C VAL A 237 29.70 74.02 26.03
N ALA A 238 28.94 74.99 25.51
CA ALA A 238 29.44 76.34 25.28
C ALA A 238 29.56 77.06 26.63
N SER A 239 30.80 77.28 27.09
CA SER A 239 31.09 78.26 28.15
C SER A 239 31.19 79.65 27.52
N SER A 240 30.18 80.48 27.68
CA SER A 240 30.32 81.93 27.47
C SER A 240 30.92 82.54 28.73
N THR A 241 32.20 82.86 28.64
CA THR A 241 32.94 83.70 29.59
C THR A 241 32.35 85.12 29.59
N ASP A 242 31.97 85.53 30.78
CA ASP A 242 31.69 86.88 31.23
C ASP A 242 32.98 87.71 31.23
N SER A 243 32.98 88.92 30.68
CA SER A 243 34.03 89.94 30.85
C SER A 243 33.53 91.31 30.37
N GLU A 244 33.39 92.21 31.36
CA GLU A 244 33.35 93.68 31.41
C GLU A 244 33.54 94.51 30.12
#